data_AF-A0A521G4K5-F1
#
_entry.id   AF-A0A521G4K5-F1
#
_cell.length_a   1.000
_cell.length_b   1.000
_cell.length_c   1.000
_cell.angle_alpha   90.00
_cell.angle_beta   90.00
_cell.angle_gamma   90.00
#
_symmetry.space_group_name_H-M   'P 1'
#
loop_
_entity.id
_entity.type
_entity.pdbx_description
1 polymer ?
#
loop_
_entity_poly.entity_id
_entity_poly.type
_entity_poly.pdbx_seq_one_letter_code
_entity_poly.pdbx_strand_id
1 'polypeptide(L)'
;MIKVFKIVRTDTDIEYWASSDLNMSDLMRLKYAELSWMIETYHRGVKQFCGIERCQARSENAQRNYIELAIRAFLRIEYHCFVKGIS
;
A
#
# COMPACT_ATOMS: atom_id res chain seq x y z
N MET A 1 25.20 -0.98 -11.66
CA MET A 1 25.60 -1.24 -10.26
C MET A 1 24.35 -1.12 -9.40
N ILE A 2 24.21 -1.96 -8.35
CA ILE A 2 23.04 -1.96 -7.46
C ILE A 2 23.58 -1.93 -6.03
N LYS A 3 22.96 -1.12 -5.16
CA LYS A 3 23.24 -1.12 -3.72
C LYS A 3 22.26 -2.06 -3.03
N VAL A 4 22.79 -2.96 -2.21
CA VAL A 4 22.01 -3.96 -1.47
C VAL A 4 22.14 -3.72 0.01
N PHE A 5 21.01 -3.68 0.71
CA PHE A 5 20.90 -3.61 2.16
C PHE A 5 20.47 -4.97 2.67
N LYS A 6 21.22 -5.51 3.62
CA LYS A 6 20.88 -6.77 4.32
C LYS A 6 20.30 -6.43 5.68
N ILE A 7 19.06 -6.84 5.92
CA ILE A 7 18.34 -6.66 7.18
C ILE A 7 18.24 -8.03 7.82
N VAL A 8 18.77 -8.18 9.02
CA VAL A 8 18.74 -9.44 9.77
C VAL A 8 17.82 -9.23 10.97
N ARG A 9 16.68 -9.91 11.02
CA ARG A 9 15.78 -9.91 12.19
C ARG A 9 16.16 -11.04 13.14
N THR A 10 16.42 -12.23 12.59
CA THR A 10 16.96 -13.40 13.28
C THR A 10 17.96 -14.11 12.36
N ASP A 11 18.69 -15.09 12.87
CA ASP A 11 19.65 -15.87 12.04
C ASP A 11 18.99 -16.58 10.86
N THR A 12 17.67 -16.82 10.92
CA THR A 12 16.87 -17.46 9.86
C THR A 12 15.98 -16.49 9.09
N ASP A 13 15.85 -15.24 9.54
CA ASP A 13 14.99 -14.22 8.93
C ASP A 13 15.84 -13.05 8.44
N ILE A 14 16.26 -13.16 7.17
CA ILE A 14 17.10 -12.20 6.48
C ILE A 14 16.32 -11.64 5.29
N GLU A 15 16.15 -10.33 5.29
CA GLU A 15 15.50 -9.58 4.22
C GLU A 15 16.53 -8.76 3.45
N TYR A 16 16.42 -8.74 2.12
CA TYR A 16 17.33 -7.98 1.26
C TYR A 16 16.54 -6.89 0.52
N TRP A 17 17.06 -5.67 0.58
CA TRP A 17 16.56 -4.53 -0.18
C TRP A 17 17.58 -4.12 -1.22
N ALA A 18 17.14 -3.93 -2.46
CA ALA A 18 17.99 -3.53 -3.56
C ALA A 18 17.53 -2.18 -4.13
N SER A 19 18.49 -1.30 -4.40
CA SER A 19 18.23 0.00 -5.03
C SER A 19 19.24 0.28 -6.14
N SER A 20 18.76 0.86 -7.24
CA SER A 20 19.62 1.44 -8.27
C SER A 20 20.26 2.75 -7.83
N ASP A 21 19.75 3.38 -6.77
CA ASP A 21 20.35 4.57 -6.15
C ASP A 21 21.50 4.15 -5.20
N LEU A 22 22.72 4.36 -5.66
CA LEU A 22 23.94 4.04 -4.91
C LEU A 22 24.17 4.98 -3.72
N ASN A 23 23.57 6.17 -3.74
CA ASN A 23 23.68 7.17 -2.67
C ASN A 23 22.62 7.00 -1.59
N MET A 24 21.68 6.06 -1.76
CA MET A 24 20.63 5.80 -0.78
C MET A 24 21.24 5.46 0.59
N SER A 25 20.87 6.21 1.62
CA SER A 25 21.25 5.93 3.01
C SER A 25 20.29 4.95 3.67
N ASP A 26 20.69 4.35 4.78
CA ASP A 26 19.81 3.49 5.59
C ASP A 26 18.56 4.23 6.09
N LEU A 27 18.68 5.51 6.44
CA LEU A 27 17.54 6.36 6.82
C LEU A 27 16.56 6.56 5.66
N MET A 28 17.06 6.81 4.45
CA MET A 28 16.22 6.92 3.26
C MET A 28 15.52 5.60 2.96
N ARG A 29 16.23 4.47 3.08
CA ARG A 29 15.65 3.13 2.92
C ARG A 29 14.53 2.89 3.93
N LEU A 30 14.73 3.23 5.21
CA LEU A 30 13.70 3.10 6.25
C LEU A 30 12.44 3.90 5.91
N LYS A 31 12.60 5.14 5.46
CA LYS A 31 11.47 5.96 4.99
C LYS A 31 10.71 5.29 3.84
N TYR A 32 11.40 4.71 2.87
CA TYR A 32 10.75 3.97 1.78
C TYR A 32 10.06 2.70 2.26
N ALA A 33 10.62 2.00 3.26
CA ALA A 33 9.97 0.86 3.87
C ALA A 33 8.66 1.26 4.56
N GLU A 34 8.64 2.37 5.31
CA GLU A 34 7.41 2.92 5.88
C GLU A 34 6.37 3.29 4.81
N LEU A 35 6.80 3.92 3.71
CA LEU A 35 5.93 4.23 2.59
C LEU A 35 5.37 2.97 1.90
N SER A 36 6.16 1.90 1.79
CA SER A 36 5.65 0.63 1.23
C SER A 36 4.56 0.01 2.12
N TRP A 37 4.69 0.14 3.43
CA TRP A 37 3.64 -0.29 4.38
C TRP A 37 2.34 0.48 4.20
N MET A 38 2.40 1.76 3.81
CA MET A 38 1.19 2.55 3.55
C MET A 38 0.34 1.98 2.40
N ILE A 39 0.97 1.30 1.43
CA ILE A 39 0.23 0.61 0.35
C ILE A 39 -0.58 -0.56 0.92
N GLU A 40 -0.01 -1.32 1.86
CA GLU A 40 -0.75 -2.40 2.52
C GLU A 40 -1.92 -1.87 3.35
N THR A 41 -1.71 -0.75 4.05
CA THR A 41 -2.77 -0.06 4.79
C THR A 41 -3.89 0.41 3.86
N TYR A 42 -3.54 1.00 2.72
CA TYR A 42 -4.48 1.39 1.66
C TYR A 42 -5.29 0.17 1.17
N HIS A 43 -4.62 -0.94 0.81
CA HIS A 43 -5.29 -2.16 0.35
C HIS A 43 -6.21 -2.76 1.42
N ARG A 44 -5.80 -2.74 2.69
CA ARG A 44 -6.62 -3.21 3.81
C ARG A 44 -7.87 -2.35 3.98
N GLY A 45 -7.70 -1.02 3.96
CA GLY A 45 -8.79 -0.06 4.10
C GLY A 45 -9.84 -0.20 2.98
N VAL A 46 -9.40 -0.20 1.72
CA VAL A 46 -10.33 -0.28 0.57
C VAL A 46 -11.10 -1.61 0.54
N LYS A 47 -10.49 -2.72 0.98
CA LYS A 47 -11.18 -4.00 1.14
C LYS A 47 -12.21 -3.97 2.25
N GLN A 48 -11.83 -3.46 3.43
CA GLN A 48 -12.66 -3.49 4.62
C GLN A 48 -13.85 -2.52 4.53
N PHE A 49 -13.61 -1.29 4.09
CA PHE A 49 -14.62 -0.21 4.13
C PHE A 49 -15.38 -0.04 2.82
N CYS A 50 -14.80 -0.46 1.69
CA CYS A 50 -15.43 -0.29 0.37
C CYS A 50 -15.71 -1.63 -0.34
N GLY A 51 -15.30 -2.76 0.24
CA GLY A 51 -15.66 -4.08 -0.26
C GLY A 51 -15.16 -4.37 -1.67
N ILE A 52 -14.04 -3.79 -2.10
CA ILE A 52 -13.55 -3.82 -3.50
C ILE A 52 -13.52 -5.22 -4.15
N GLU A 53 -13.37 -6.27 -3.34
CA GLU A 53 -13.32 -7.67 -3.76
C GLU A 53 -14.67 -8.41 -3.72
N ARG A 54 -15.78 -7.71 -3.43
CA ARG A 54 -17.11 -8.32 -3.20
C ARG A 54 -18.08 -8.21 -4.38
N CYS A 55 -17.65 -7.71 -5.55
CA CYS A 55 -18.49 -7.65 -6.73
C CYS A 55 -19.00 -9.05 -7.13
N GLN A 56 -20.32 -9.22 -7.25
CA GLN A 56 -20.94 -10.47 -7.70
C GLN A 56 -21.34 -10.45 -9.18
N ALA A 57 -21.08 -9.34 -9.88
CA ALA A 57 -21.40 -9.23 -11.30
C ALA A 57 -20.48 -10.11 -12.14
N ARG A 58 -21.02 -10.70 -13.20
CA ARG A 58 -20.25 -11.54 -14.15
C ARG A 58 -19.75 -10.78 -15.38
N SER A 59 -20.28 -9.60 -15.62
CA SER A 59 -19.82 -8.72 -16.71
C SER A 59 -18.52 -8.05 -16.31
N GLU A 60 -17.52 -8.12 -17.19
CA GLU A 60 -16.25 -7.42 -17.03
C GLU A 60 -16.43 -5.93 -16.79
N ASN A 61 -17.30 -5.27 -17.56
CA ASN A 61 -17.58 -3.83 -17.40
C ASN A 61 -18.16 -3.53 -16.02
N ALA A 62 -19.08 -4.37 -15.54
CA ALA A 62 -19.67 -4.18 -14.22
C ALA A 62 -18.64 -4.39 -13.09
N GLN A 63 -17.71 -5.35 -13.24
CA GLN A 63 -16.63 -5.56 -12.28
C GLN A 63 -15.65 -4.38 -12.26
N ARG A 64 -15.22 -3.90 -13.43
CA ARG A 64 -14.33 -2.72 -13.53
C ARG A 64 -14.99 -1.48 -12.90
N ASN A 65 -16.25 -1.21 -13.24
CA ASN A 65 -17.00 -0.09 -12.67
C ASN A 65 -17.13 -0.21 -11.13
N TYR A 66 -17.35 -1.42 -10.61
CA TYR A 66 -17.41 -1.66 -9.17
C TYR A 66 -16.08 -1.34 -8.47
N ILE A 67 -14.96 -1.81 -9.03
CA ILE A 67 -13.62 -1.53 -8.53
C ILE A 67 -13.35 -0.03 -8.51
N GLU A 68 -13.67 0.67 -9.60
CA GLU A 68 -13.48 2.12 -9.70
C GLU A 68 -14.33 2.89 -8.69
N LEU A 69 -15.59 2.50 -8.50
CA LEU A 69 -16.49 3.11 -7.52
C LEU A 69 -16.00 2.86 -6.09
N ALA A 70 -15.51 1.65 -5.78
CA ALA A 70 -14.94 1.34 -4.47
C ALA A 70 -13.71 2.21 -4.17
N ILE A 71 -12.81 2.40 -5.15
CA ILE A 71 -11.63 3.28 -5.00
C ILE A 71 -12.07 4.74 -4.78
N ARG A 72 -13.04 5.24 -5.57
CA ARG A 72 -13.58 6.60 -5.41
C ARG A 72 -14.23 6.83 -4.04
N ALA A 73 -15.00 5.85 -3.57
CA ALA A 73 -15.62 5.88 -2.25
C ALA A 73 -14.55 5.92 -1.15
N PHE A 74 -13.51 5.08 -1.27
CA PHE A 74 -12.41 5.06 -0.31
C PHE A 74 -11.68 6.40 -0.24
N LEU A 75 -11.36 7.01 -1.38
CA LEU A 75 -10.72 8.32 -1.42
C LEU A 75 -11.58 9.39 -0.72
N ARG A 76 -12.91 9.31 -0.84
CA ARG A 76 -13.83 10.24 -0.17
C ARG A 76 -13.81 10.06 1.35
N ILE A 77 -13.73 8.82 1.83
CA ILE A 77 -13.60 8.49 3.26
C ILE A 77 -12.27 9.02 3.79
N GLU A 78 -11.16 8.69 3.15
CA GLU A 78 -9.83 9.13 3.56
C GLU A 78 -9.70 10.66 3.59
N TYR A 79 -10.25 11.33 2.57
CA TYR A 79 -10.30 12.79 2.54
C TYR A 79 -11.10 13.36 3.71
N HIS A 80 -12.24 12.74 4.05
CA HIS A 80 -13.03 13.16 5.20
C HIS A 80 -12.25 13.03 6.51
N CYS A 81 -11.61 11.87 6.74
CA CYS A 81 -10.76 11.64 7.91
C CYS A 81 -9.58 12.62 7.97
N PHE A 82 -8.96 12.91 6.83
CA PHE A 82 -7.87 13.88 6.74
C PHE A 82 -8.30 15.29 7.14
N VAL A 83 -9.47 15.75 6.68
CA VAL A 83 -9.98 17.10 6.97
C VAL A 83 -10.52 17.23 8.40
N LYS A 84 -11.16 16.18 8.92
CA LYS A 84 -11.87 16.23 10.21
C LYS A 84 -11.07 15.69 11.39
N GLY A 85 -9.96 15.01 11.14
CA GLY A 85 -9.31 14.17 12.14
C GLY A 85 -9.99 12.81 12.25
N ILE A 86 -9.31 11.86 12.88
CA ILE A 86 -9.87 10.54 13.19
C ILE A 86 -10.97 10.75 14.24
N SER A 87 -12.21 10.34 13.94
CA SER A 87 -13.29 10.27 14.94
C SER A 87 -12.97 9.24 16.01
#